data_AF-A0A6A4QVU1-F1
#
_entry.id   AF-A0A6A4QVU1-F1
#
_cell.length_a   1.000
_cell.length_b   1.000
_cell.length_c   1.000
_cell.angle_alpha   90.00
_cell.angle_beta   90.00
_cell.angle_gamma   90.00
#
_symmetry.space_group_name_H-M   'P 1'
#
loop_
_entity.id
_entity.type
_entity.pdbx_description
1 polymer ?
#
loop_
_entity_poly.entity_id
_entity_poly.type
_entity_poly.pdbx_seq_one_letter_code
_entity_poly.pdbx_strand_id
1 'polypeptide(L)'
;MDNHAITPINHGQDPTSPFFIHPSQNPHVTLVPVFMNGDNYHSRSRAMAMSLKTKNKLQFIDGYLPRPHIDDPRFANWERCNTLMVSWLIQLEKYWSYN
;
A
#
# COMPACT_ATOMS: atom_id res chain seq x y z
N MET A 1 38.50 0.02 -14.41
CA MET A 1 38.12 0.50 -13.06
C MET A 1 36.88 1.33 -13.29
N ASP A 2 35.73 0.67 -13.31
CA ASP A 2 34.49 1.29 -13.77
C ASP A 2 33.82 1.96 -12.58
N ASN A 3 33.85 3.28 -12.59
CA ASN A 3 33.18 4.14 -11.61
C ASN A 3 31.66 4.02 -11.82
N HIS A 4 31.04 2.99 -11.26
CA HIS A 4 29.60 2.97 -11.05
C HIS A 4 29.28 4.04 -10.01
N ALA A 5 28.91 5.23 -10.49
CA ALA A 5 28.22 6.22 -9.69
C ALA A 5 27.01 5.54 -9.04
N ILE A 6 27.06 5.36 -7.73
CA ILE A 6 25.91 4.92 -6.93
C ILE A 6 24.93 6.09 -6.98
N THR A 7 24.05 6.08 -7.98
CA THR A 7 22.86 6.91 -7.95
C THR A 7 22.08 6.51 -6.70
N PRO A 8 21.60 7.46 -5.89
CA PRO A 8 20.72 7.11 -4.78
C PRO A 8 19.52 6.40 -5.38
N ILE A 9 19.39 5.10 -5.11
CA ILE A 9 18.31 4.28 -5.64
C ILE A 9 17.00 4.89 -5.12
N ASN A 10 16.28 5.59 -5.99
CA ASN A 10 15.00 6.17 -5.63
C ASN A 10 13.97 5.03 -5.57
N HIS A 11 13.89 4.39 -4.40
CA HIS A 11 13.00 3.27 -4.15
C HIS A 11 11.52 3.60 -4.43
N GLY A 12 11.14 4.87 -4.58
CA GLY A 12 9.77 5.28 -4.96
C GLY A 12 9.47 5.21 -6.46
N GLN A 13 10.48 5.03 -7.33
CA GLN A 13 10.32 5.01 -8.80
C GLN A 13 10.50 3.64 -9.44
N ASP A 14 10.97 2.65 -8.68
CA ASP A 14 11.16 1.28 -9.14
C ASP A 14 9.84 0.48 -9.00
N PRO A 15 9.20 0.02 -10.09
CA PRO A 15 7.94 -0.73 -10.02
C PRO A 15 8.01 -2.04 -9.22
N THR A 16 9.21 -2.59 -9.01
CA THR A 16 9.43 -3.80 -8.20
C THR A 16 9.55 -3.47 -6.70
N SER A 17 9.78 -2.21 -6.37
CA SER A 17 9.87 -1.75 -4.99
C SER A 17 8.50 -1.78 -4.31
N PRO A 18 8.43 -2.24 -3.06
CA PRO A 18 7.20 -2.16 -2.28
C PRO A 18 6.76 -0.72 -2.03
N PHE A 19 7.67 0.25 -2.15
CA PHE A 19 7.39 1.67 -1.99
C PHE A 19 6.89 2.38 -3.25
N PHE A 20 6.78 1.66 -4.37
CA PHE A 20 6.28 2.25 -5.61
C PHE A 20 4.78 2.53 -5.52
N ILE A 21 4.40 3.76 -5.87
CA ILE A 21 3.01 4.17 -6.04
C ILE A 21 2.80 4.44 -7.52
N HIS A 22 2.02 3.58 -8.18
CA HIS A 22 1.65 3.77 -9.57
C HIS A 22 0.80 5.04 -9.71
N PRO A 23 0.96 5.86 -10.77
CA PRO A 23 0.20 7.12 -10.94
C PRO A 23 -1.32 6.98 -10.90
N SER A 24 -1.87 5.80 -11.23
CA SER A 24 -3.31 5.52 -11.11
C SER A 24 -3.79 5.22 -9.69
N GLN A 25 -2.89 5.08 -8.73
CA GLN A 25 -3.22 4.85 -7.32
C GLN A 25 -3.50 6.18 -6.64
N ASN A 26 -4.77 6.41 -6.32
CA ASN A 26 -5.23 7.62 -5.64
C ASN A 26 -5.95 7.24 -4.33
N PRO A 27 -5.78 8.02 -3.24
CA PRO A 27 -6.52 7.87 -1.99
C PRO A 27 -8.06 7.78 -2.15
N HIS A 28 -8.60 8.42 -3.18
CA HIS A 28 -10.05 8.49 -3.44
C HIS A 28 -10.59 7.29 -4.22
N VAL A 29 -9.74 6.36 -4.67
CA VAL A 29 -10.17 5.17 -5.42
C VAL A 29 -10.36 4.00 -4.44
N THR A 30 -11.55 3.42 -4.44
CA THR A 30 -11.87 2.25 -3.62
C THR A 30 -11.07 1.03 -4.09
N LEU A 31 -10.27 0.44 -3.20
CA LEU A 31 -9.45 -0.76 -3.49
C LEU A 31 -10.26 -2.00 -3.85
N VAL A 32 -11.47 -2.10 -3.33
CA VAL A 32 -12.37 -3.25 -3.47
C VAL A 32 -13.74 -2.74 -3.86
N PRO A 33 -14.06 -2.65 -5.17
CA PRO A 33 -15.41 -2.32 -5.61
C PRO A 33 -16.23 -3.61 -5.61
N VAL A 34 -16.55 -4.17 -4.44
CA VAL A 34 -17.44 -5.35 -4.38
C VAL A 34 -18.41 -5.24 -3.22
N PHE A 35 -19.67 -5.04 -3.61
CA PHE A 35 -20.89 -5.34 -2.84
C PHE A 35 -20.78 -6.72 -2.18
N MET A 36 -20.88 -6.76 -0.86
CA MET A 36 -21.14 -7.99 -0.12
C MET A 36 -22.26 -7.74 0.88
N ASN A 37 -23.46 -8.14 0.46
CA ASN A 37 -24.63 -8.28 1.33
C ASN A 37 -24.26 -9.18 2.53
N GLY A 38 -24.49 -8.68 3.75
CA GLY A 38 -24.60 -9.44 5.01
C GLY A 38 -23.42 -10.31 5.46
N ASP A 39 -22.82 -9.94 6.61
CA ASP A 39 -22.01 -10.78 7.52
C ASP A 39 -20.91 -11.67 6.94
N ASN A 40 -19.85 -11.05 6.43
CA ASN A 40 -18.64 -11.78 6.07
C ASN A 40 -17.39 -10.90 6.12
N TYR A 41 -16.98 -10.52 7.34
CA TYR A 41 -15.67 -9.95 7.65
C TYR A 41 -14.54 -10.73 6.96
N HIS A 42 -14.61 -12.07 6.99
CA HIS A 42 -13.63 -12.93 6.33
C HIS A 42 -13.53 -12.70 4.82
N SER A 43 -14.66 -12.55 4.13
CA SER A 43 -14.68 -12.31 2.68
C SER A 43 -14.16 -10.91 2.34
N ARG A 44 -14.54 -9.90 3.13
CA ARG A 44 -14.06 -8.52 2.97
C ARG A 44 -12.55 -8.41 3.24
N SER A 45 -12.07 -9.05 4.30
CA SER A 45 -10.65 -9.15 4.66
C SER A 45 -9.84 -9.87 3.57
N ARG A 46 -10.38 -10.95 3.00
CA ARG A 46 -9.73 -11.68 1.89
C ARG A 46 -9.65 -10.83 0.62
N ALA A 47 -10.73 -10.13 0.26
CA ALA A 47 -10.76 -9.25 -0.91
C ALA A 47 -9.75 -8.08 -0.76
N MET A 48 -9.67 -7.51 0.44
CA MET A 48 -8.64 -6.52 0.79
C MET A 48 -7.24 -7.09 0.59
N ALA A 49 -6.92 -8.23 1.22
CA ALA A 49 -5.61 -8.86 1.11
C ALA A 49 -5.22 -9.16 -0.34
N MET A 50 -6.17 -9.62 -1.17
CA MET A 50 -5.95 -9.83 -2.60
C MET A 50 -5.63 -8.53 -3.35
N SER A 51 -6.40 -7.46 -3.12
CA SER A 51 -6.17 -6.16 -3.76
C SER A 51 -4.79 -5.57 -3.39
N LEU A 52 -4.40 -5.71 -2.13
CA LEU A 52 -3.07 -5.28 -1.65
C LEU A 52 -1.95 -6.14 -2.22
N LYS A 53 -2.15 -7.45 -2.36
CA LYS A 53 -1.17 -8.38 -2.95
C LYS A 53 -0.89 -8.03 -4.41
N THR A 54 -1.92 -7.75 -5.20
CA THR A 54 -1.77 -7.31 -6.61
C THR A 54 -0.98 -5.99 -6.75
N LYS A 55 -0.93 -5.18 -5.69
CA LYS A 55 -0.24 -3.88 -5.64
C LYS A 55 1.14 -3.94 -4.98
N ASN A 56 1.62 -5.12 -4.59
CA ASN A 56 2.82 -5.32 -3.77
C ASN A 56 2.80 -4.53 -2.45
N LYS A 57 1.62 -4.44 -1.82
CA LYS A 57 1.41 -3.69 -0.56
C LYS A 57 1.00 -4.56 0.62
N LEU A 58 0.83 -5.86 0.42
CA LEU A 58 0.47 -6.79 1.50
C LEU A 58 1.49 -6.75 2.66
N GLN A 59 2.76 -6.55 2.33
CA GLN A 59 3.85 -6.49 3.30
C GLN A 59 3.77 -5.34 4.33
N PHE A 60 2.93 -4.32 4.06
CA PHE A 60 2.67 -3.23 5.01
C PHE A 60 1.71 -3.66 6.13
N ILE A 61 0.88 -4.68 5.89
CA ILE A 61 -0.14 -5.13 6.85
C ILE A 61 0.27 -6.39 7.61
N ASP A 62 1.07 -7.26 7.02
CA ASP A 62 1.52 -8.51 7.63
C ASP A 62 2.80 -8.34 8.49
N GLY A 63 3.38 -7.14 8.49
CA GLY A 63 4.56 -6.80 9.29
C GLY A 63 5.91 -7.19 8.66
N TYR A 64 5.94 -7.80 7.48
CA TYR A 64 7.21 -8.11 6.80
C TYR A 64 7.96 -6.85 6.32
N LEU A 65 7.27 -5.71 6.20
CA LEU A 65 7.88 -4.41 5.94
C LEU A 65 7.71 -3.47 7.15
N PRO A 66 8.55 -3.60 8.18
CA PRO A 66 8.46 -2.77 9.37
C PRO A 66 8.75 -1.29 9.05
N ARG A 67 8.23 -0.40 9.89
CA ARG A 67 8.52 1.03 9.82
C ARG A 67 10.03 1.27 9.94
N PRO A 68 10.69 1.88 8.94
CA PRO A 68 12.11 2.24 9.03
C PRO A 68 12.38 3.27 10.12
N HIS A 69 13.64 3.41 10.53
CA HIS A 69 14.07 4.53 11.38
C HIS A 69 13.84 5.86 10.65
N ILE A 70 13.62 6.96 11.38
CA ILE A 70 13.37 8.28 10.78
C ILE A 70 14.56 8.78 9.93
N ASP A 71 15.77 8.36 10.29
CA ASP A 71 17.00 8.68 9.54
C ASP A 71 17.25 7.75 8.34
N ASP A 72 16.41 6.72 8.14
CA ASP A 72 16.53 5.83 6.98
C ASP A 72 16.04 6.57 5.72
N PRO A 73 16.83 6.60 4.63
CA PRO A 73 16.41 7.21 3.35
C PRO A 73 15.09 6.66 2.79
N ARG A 74 14.68 5.45 3.19
CA ARG A 74 13.42 4.82 2.78
C ARG A 74 12.22 5.31 3.58
N PHE A 75 12.42 6.01 4.71
CA PHE A 75 11.34 6.44 5.61
C PHE A 75 10.28 7.28 4.88
N ALA A 76 10.69 8.27 4.10
CA ALA A 76 9.76 9.13 3.36
C ALA A 76 8.91 8.34 2.34
N ASN A 77 9.51 7.33 1.69
CA ASN A 77 8.82 6.48 0.73
C ASN A 77 7.88 5.48 1.44
N TRP A 78 8.29 4.94 2.59
CA TRP A 78 7.45 4.12 3.46
C TRP A 78 6.25 4.93 3.97
N GLU A 79 6.47 6.16 4.45
CA GLU A 79 5.43 7.03 5.00
C GLU A 79 4.36 7.41 3.98
N ARG A 80 4.78 7.74 2.74
CA ARG A 80 3.84 8.01 1.63
C ARG A 80 2.97 6.79 1.32
N CYS A 81 3.58 5.61 1.21
CA CYS A 81 2.85 4.37 0.97
C CYS A 81 1.91 4.03 2.13
N ASN A 82 2.38 4.15 3.36
CA ASN A 82 1.59 3.90 4.56
C ASN A 82 0.38 4.85 4.64
N THR A 83 0.56 6.13 4.32
CA THR A 83 -0.52 7.12 4.29
C THR A 83 -1.59 6.75 3.26
N LEU A 84 -1.18 6.33 2.06
CA LEU A 84 -2.10 5.84 1.02
C LEU A 84 -2.86 4.58 1.48
N MET A 85 -2.17 3.62 2.09
CA MET A 85 -2.78 2.41 2.63
C MET A 85 -3.84 2.72 3.69
N VAL A 86 -3.54 3.61 4.63
CA VAL A 86 -4.49 4.06 5.65
C VAL A 86 -5.70 4.75 5.02
N SER A 87 -5.50 5.61 4.02
CA SER A 87 -6.63 6.25 3.32
C SER A 87 -7.58 5.24 2.67
N TRP A 88 -7.05 4.16 2.10
CA TRP A 88 -7.86 3.12 1.51
C TRP A 88 -8.64 2.30 2.55
N LEU A 89 -8.02 2.02 3.71
CA LEU A 89 -8.69 1.35 4.82
C LEU A 89 -9.85 2.19 5.35
N ILE A 90 -9.63 3.48 5.61
CA ILE A 90 -10.65 4.42 6.07
C ILE A 90 -11.81 4.50 5.06
N GLN A 91 -11.49 4.55 3.76
CA GLN A 91 -12.52 4.62 2.73
C GLN A 91 -13.43 3.38 2.74
N LEU A 92 -12.88 2.20 3.00
CA LEU A 92 -13.67 0.97 3.09
C LEU A 92 -14.52 0.87 4.35
N GLU A 93 -13.99 1.31 5.49
CA GLU A 93 -14.78 1.43 6.73
C GLU A 93 -16.00 2.34 6.53
N LYS A 94 -15.81 3.49 5.84
CA LYS A 94 -16.92 4.37 5.46
C LYS A 94 -17.92 3.60 4.59
N TYR A 95 -17.49 2.95 3.51
CA TYR A 95 -18.41 2.21 2.63
C TYR A 95 -19.20 1.10 3.35
N TRP A 96 -18.63 0.45 4.37
CA TRP A 96 -19.30 -0.58 5.16
C TRP A 96 -20.22 -0.04 6.25
N SER A 97 -20.08 1.23 6.64
CA SER A 97 -20.95 1.87 7.63
C SER A 97 -22.21 2.49 7.00
N TYR A 98 -22.20 2.71 5.68
CA TYR A 98 -23.28 3.34 4.91
C TYR A 98 -24.09 2.36 4.03
N ASN A 99 -23.78 1.06 4.03
CA ASN A 99 -24.55 -0.02 3.37
C ASN A 99 -24.96 -1.08 4.40
#